data_AF-A0ABD0LRH4-F1
#
_entry.id   AF-A0ABD0LRH4-F1
#
_cell.length_a   1.000
_cell.length_b   1.000
_cell.length_c   1.000
_cell.angle_alpha   90.00
_cell.angle_beta   90.00
_cell.angle_gamma   90.00
#
_symmetry.space_group_name_H-M   'P 1'
#
loop_
_entity.id
_entity.type
_entity.pdbx_description
1 polymer ?
#
loop_
_entity_poly.entity_id
_entity_poly.type
_entity_poly.pdbx_seq_one_letter_code
_entity_poly.pdbx_strand_id
1 'polypeptide(L)'
;MSEVLSGNFMSEALSGNFMSEALSGNFMSEALSGNFMSEALSGNFMSEALSGNFMSEALSGNFMSEALSGNFMSEALSGNFMSEALSGNFMSEALSGNFMSEALSGNFMSEALSGNFMSDPLSGNFNSKL
;
A
#
# COMPACT_ATOMS: atom_id res chain seq x y z
N MET A 1 -10.04 -23.78 -0.95
CA MET A 1 -8.79 -24.53 -1.25
C MET A 1 -7.76 -23.50 -0.94
N SER A 2 -7.22 -23.57 0.28
CA SER A 2 -6.58 -22.41 0.89
C SER A 2 -5.21 -22.18 0.30
N GLU A 3 -5.14 -21.31 -0.70
CA GLU A 3 -3.86 -20.86 -1.23
C GLU A 3 -3.39 -19.70 -0.37
N VAL A 4 -2.57 -20.04 0.62
CA VAL A 4 -1.72 -19.10 1.34
C VAL A 4 -0.45 -18.94 0.53
N LEU A 5 -0.20 -17.74 0.02
CA LEU A 5 1.05 -17.40 -0.64
C LEU A 5 1.95 -16.69 0.37
N SER A 6 3.06 -17.32 0.73
CA SER A 6 4.04 -16.73 1.64
C SER A 6 5.47 -16.86 1.12
N GLY A 7 6.27 -15.80 1.23
CA GLY A 7 7.68 -15.88 0.82
C GLY A 7 8.42 -14.55 0.72
N ASN A 8 9.66 -14.65 0.24
CA ASN A 8 10.48 -13.50 -0.12
C ASN A 8 10.62 -13.48 -1.65
N PHE A 9 10.21 -12.39 -2.28
CA PHE A 9 10.28 -12.17 -3.71
C PHE A 9 11.34 -11.11 -3.97
N MET A 10 12.43 -11.52 -4.64
CA MET A 10 13.54 -10.63 -4.98
C MET A 10 13.85 -10.73 -6.46
N SER A 11 13.82 -9.60 -7.16
CA SER A 11 14.12 -9.51 -8.59
C SER A 11 14.46 -8.07 -8.97
N GLU A 12 15.23 -7.86 -10.03
CA GLU A 12 15.46 -6.51 -10.58
C GLU A 12 14.12 -5.82 -10.92
N ALA A 13 13.24 -6.51 -11.66
CA ALA A 13 11.87 -6.08 -11.94
C ALA A 13 10.87 -7.19 -11.57
N LEU A 14 9.95 -6.89 -10.66
CA LEU A 14 8.86 -7.77 -10.28
C LEU A 14 7.56 -7.24 -10.85
N SER A 15 6.94 -8.02 -11.75
CA SER A 15 5.59 -7.71 -12.20
C SER A 15 4.65 -8.90 -12.25
N GLY A 16 3.38 -8.68 -11.91
CA GLY A 16 2.37 -9.73 -11.97
C GLY A 16 1.09 -9.46 -11.19
N ASN A 17 0.24 -10.48 -11.19
CA ASN A 17 -0.96 -10.53 -10.36
C ASN A 17 -0.74 -11.57 -9.25
N PHE A 18 -0.84 -11.13 -8.00
CA PHE A 18 -0.72 -11.97 -6.81
C PHE A 18 -2.11 -12.14 -6.24
N MET A 19 -2.67 -13.34 -6.38
CA MET A 19 -4.01 -13.68 -5.89
C MET A 19 -3.93 -14.88 -4.96
N SER A 20 -4.45 -14.74 -3.74
CA SER A 20 -4.40 -15.78 -2.70
C SER A 20 -5.45 -15.49 -1.63
N GLU A 21 -5.89 -16.49 -0.85
CA GLU A 21 -6.74 -16.21 0.32
C GLU A 21 -5.97 -15.34 1.34
N ALA A 22 -4.71 -15.72 1.61
CA ALA A 22 -3.78 -14.92 2.41
C ALA A 22 -2.46 -14.74 1.67
N LEU A 23 -2.06 -13.47 1.48
CA LEU A 23 -0.78 -13.10 0.93
C LEU A 23 0.11 -12.57 2.03
N SER A 24 1.29 -13.17 2.22
CA SER A 24 2.29 -12.58 3.10
C SER A 24 3.70 -12.64 2.56
N GLY A 25 4.53 -11.66 2.88
CA GLY A 25 5.93 -11.73 2.43
C GLY A 25 6.68 -10.43 2.32
N ASN A 26 7.89 -10.55 1.81
CA ASN A 26 8.75 -9.41 1.48
C ASN A 26 8.92 -9.34 -0.04
N PHE A 27 8.61 -8.20 -0.63
CA PHE A 27 8.74 -7.91 -2.05
C PHE A 27 9.84 -6.87 -2.21
N MET A 28 10.96 -7.25 -2.83
CA MET A 28 12.11 -6.38 -3.04
C MET A 28 12.49 -6.34 -4.52
N SER A 29 12.44 -5.16 -5.13
CA SER A 29 12.73 -4.99 -6.56
C SER A 29 13.13 -3.56 -6.88
N GLU A 30 13.92 -3.30 -7.92
CA GLU A 30 14.12 -1.91 -8.38
C GLU A 30 12.79 -1.34 -8.90
N ALA A 31 12.06 -2.15 -9.68
CA ALA A 31 10.73 -1.81 -10.19
C ALA A 31 9.69 -2.89 -9.82
N LEU A 32 8.81 -2.56 -8.88
CA LEU A 32 7.68 -3.40 -8.50
C LEU A 32 6.40 -2.88 -9.14
N SER A 33 5.73 -3.71 -9.93
CA SER A 33 4.39 -3.37 -10.44
C SER A 33 3.41 -4.52 -10.45
N GLY A 34 2.16 -4.28 -10.08
CA GLY A 34 1.20 -5.39 -10.10
C GLY A 34 -0.11 -5.17 -9.39
N ASN A 35 -0.92 -6.22 -9.40
CA ASN A 35 -2.16 -6.29 -8.64
C ASN A 35 -2.01 -7.32 -7.52
N PHE A 36 -2.28 -6.91 -6.29
CA PHE A 36 -2.24 -7.76 -5.10
C PHE A 36 -3.66 -7.88 -4.55
N MET A 37 -4.20 -9.09 -4.59
CA MET A 37 -5.56 -9.38 -4.17
C MET A 37 -5.60 -10.55 -3.20
N SER A 38 -6.08 -10.31 -1.98
CA SER A 38 -6.24 -11.35 -0.97
C SER A 38 -7.22 -10.96 0.11
N GLU A 39 -7.86 -11.90 0.82
CA GLU A 39 -8.67 -11.55 1.99
C GLU A 39 -7.79 -10.88 3.06
N ALA A 40 -6.62 -11.48 3.33
CA ALA A 40 -5.61 -10.92 4.22
C ALA A 40 -4.28 -10.69 3.48
N LEU A 41 -3.87 -9.43 3.35
CA LEU A 41 -2.57 -9.04 2.78
C LEU A 41 -1.66 -8.53 3.90
N SER A 42 -0.50 -9.16 4.10
CA SER A 42 0.51 -8.60 4.99
C SER A 42 1.94 -8.74 4.50
N GLY A 43 2.64 -7.62 4.31
CA GLY A 43 4.01 -7.69 3.80
C GLY A 43 4.79 -6.41 3.84
N ASN A 44 6.06 -6.54 3.46
CA ASN A 44 6.95 -5.42 3.24
C ASN A 44 7.22 -5.28 1.75
N PHE A 45 7.01 -4.09 1.20
CA PHE A 45 7.23 -3.76 -0.20
C PHE A 45 8.33 -2.72 -0.27
N MET A 46 9.45 -3.07 -0.87
CA MET A 46 10.62 -2.21 -1.01
C MET A 46 11.02 -2.13 -2.48
N SER A 47 10.98 -0.93 -3.05
CA SER A 47 11.42 -0.72 -4.43
C SER A 47 11.78 0.72 -4.75
N GLU A 48 12.64 0.98 -5.74
CA GLU A 48 12.83 2.37 -6.18
C GLU A 48 11.54 2.93 -6.76
N ALA A 49 10.88 2.16 -7.64
CA ALA A 49 9.56 2.47 -8.20
C ALA A 49 8.53 1.40 -7.84
N LEU A 50 7.51 1.78 -7.09
CA LEU A 50 6.35 0.94 -6.77
C LEU A 50 5.11 1.45 -7.50
N SER A 51 4.48 0.60 -8.32
CA SER A 51 3.22 0.92 -8.98
C SER A 51 2.21 -0.21 -8.89
N GLY A 52 1.11 -0.07 -8.16
CA GLY A 52 0.18 -1.21 -8.06
C GLY A 52 -1.18 -0.95 -7.48
N ASN A 53 -2.03 -1.97 -7.58
CA ASN A 53 -3.33 -2.02 -6.94
C ASN A 53 -3.30 -3.06 -5.81
N PHE A 54 -3.68 -2.66 -4.61
CA PHE A 54 -3.75 -3.51 -3.44
C PHE A 54 -5.20 -3.58 -2.98
N MET A 55 -5.77 -4.78 -3.01
CA MET A 55 -7.16 -5.04 -2.64
C MET A 55 -7.23 -6.17 -1.63
N SER A 56 -7.76 -5.89 -0.44
CA SER A 56 -7.93 -6.90 0.60
C SER A 56 -8.98 -6.53 1.63
N GLU A 57 -9.58 -7.48 2.34
CA GLU A 57 -10.41 -7.12 3.50
C GLU A 57 -9.53 -6.50 4.60
N ALA A 58 -8.40 -7.15 4.89
CA ALA A 58 -7.39 -6.64 5.83
C ALA A 58 -6.03 -6.45 5.14
N LEU A 59 -5.56 -5.21 5.08
CA LEU A 59 -4.25 -4.84 4.57
C LEU A 59 -3.35 -4.40 5.73
N SER A 60 -2.23 -5.10 5.94
CA SER A 60 -1.21 -4.71 6.91
C SER A 60 0.21 -4.74 6.37
N GLY A 61 0.87 -3.60 6.13
CA GLY A 61 2.20 -3.65 5.54
C GLY A 61 3.04 -2.38 5.63
N ASN A 62 4.32 -2.53 5.26
CA ASN A 62 5.23 -1.43 5.10
C ASN A 62 5.54 -1.25 3.61
N PHE A 63 5.43 -0.02 3.12
CA PHE A 63 5.69 0.36 1.74
C PHE A 63 6.80 1.40 1.74
N MET A 64 7.94 1.05 1.14
CA MET A 64 9.11 1.92 1.07
C MET A 64 9.55 2.04 -0.39
N SER A 65 9.52 3.25 -0.93
CA SER A 65 9.99 3.49 -2.30
C SER A 65 10.40 4.92 -2.56
N GLU A 66 11.24 5.19 -3.55
CA GLU A 66 11.47 6.58 -3.97
C GLU A 66 10.19 7.16 -4.60
N ALA A 67 9.58 6.41 -5.53
CA ALA A 67 8.31 6.74 -6.15
C ALA A 67 7.25 5.66 -5.87
N LEU A 68 6.21 6.03 -5.12
CA LEU A 68 5.04 5.19 -4.88
C LEU A 68 3.86 5.71 -5.68
N SER A 69 3.28 4.87 -6.53
CA SER A 69 2.00 5.12 -7.19
C SER A 69 1.05 3.95 -6.95
N GLY A 70 -0.18 4.17 -6.49
CA GLY A 70 -1.08 3.03 -6.36
C GLY A 70 -2.48 3.31 -5.85
N ASN A 71 -3.29 2.26 -5.93
CA ASN A 71 -4.62 2.24 -5.33
C ASN A 71 -4.64 1.20 -4.21
N PHE A 72 -5.07 1.61 -3.03
CA PHE A 72 -5.20 0.79 -1.84
C PHE A 72 -6.66 0.77 -1.43
N MET A 73 -7.28 -0.41 -1.48
CA MET A 73 -8.67 -0.62 -1.14
C MET A 73 -8.79 -1.74 -0.12
N SER A 74 -9.28 -1.42 1.08
CA SER A 74 -9.49 -2.44 2.11
C SER A 74 -10.49 -2.05 3.18
N GLU A 75 -11.21 -2.99 3.78
CA GLU A 75 -12.07 -2.66 4.94
C GLU A 75 -11.23 -2.11 6.09
N ALA A 76 -10.11 -2.77 6.40
CA ALA A 76 -9.12 -2.31 7.37
C ALA A 76 -7.74 -2.16 6.72
N LEU A 77 -7.22 -0.94 6.70
CA LEU A 77 -5.85 -0.62 6.26
C LEU A 77 -5.00 -0.22 7.46
N SER A 78 -3.93 -0.94 7.71
CA SER A 78 -2.90 -0.59 8.69
C SER A 78 -1.52 -0.58 8.05
N GLY A 79 -0.84 0.56 7.90
CA GLY A 79 0.47 0.51 7.25
C GLY A 79 1.37 1.70 7.46
N ASN A 80 2.64 1.51 7.11
CA ASN A 80 3.61 2.59 7.01
C ASN A 80 3.96 2.80 5.54
N PHE A 81 3.78 4.02 5.04
CA PHE A 81 4.10 4.43 3.70
C PHE A 81 5.20 5.48 3.77
N MET A 82 6.36 5.15 3.21
CA MET A 82 7.52 6.02 3.17
C MET A 82 7.99 6.16 1.74
N SER A 83 7.92 7.38 1.18
CA SER A 83 8.43 7.63 -0.16
C SER A 83 8.79 9.07 -0.45
N GLU A 84 9.76 9.34 -1.32
CA GLU A 84 10.03 10.73 -1.74
C GLU A 84 8.81 11.33 -2.44
N ALA A 85 8.22 10.59 -3.39
CA ALA A 85 6.98 10.95 -4.06
C ALA A 85 5.91 9.88 -3.84
N LEU A 86 4.82 10.24 -3.19
CA LEU A 86 3.65 9.37 -2.99
C LEU A 86 2.46 9.89 -3.78
N SER A 87 1.97 9.08 -4.72
CA SER A 87 0.74 9.32 -5.45
C SER A 87 -0.22 8.16 -5.28
N GLY A 88 -1.50 8.40 -5.01
CA GLY A 88 -2.43 7.29 -4.94
C GLY A 88 -3.80 7.56 -4.35
N ASN A 89 -4.63 6.52 -4.40
CA ASN A 89 -5.95 6.52 -3.78
C ASN A 89 -5.96 5.49 -2.64
N PHE A 90 -6.35 5.93 -1.45
CA PHE A 90 -6.49 5.12 -0.26
C PHE A 90 -7.95 5.14 0.15
N MET A 91 -8.61 3.99 0.04
CA MET A 91 -10.01 3.82 0.38
C MET A 91 -10.14 2.72 1.41
N SER A 92 -10.63 3.06 2.60
CA SER A 92 -10.84 2.09 3.66
C SER A 92 -12.04 2.42 4.54
N GLU A 93 -12.59 1.48 5.29
CA GLU A 93 -13.51 1.84 6.37
C GLU A 93 -12.67 2.35 7.55
N ALA A 94 -11.65 1.59 7.95
CA ALA A 94 -10.70 1.94 8.99
C ALA A 94 -9.27 2.08 8.44
N LEU A 95 -8.81 3.33 8.31
CA LEU A 95 -7.45 3.66 7.90
C LEU A 95 -6.60 4.04 9.11
N SER A 96 -5.61 3.22 9.42
CA SER A 96 -4.58 3.48 10.41
C SER A 96 -3.19 3.45 9.76
N GLY A 97 -2.29 4.37 10.13
CA GLY A 97 -0.95 4.31 9.58
C GLY A 97 -0.13 5.59 9.60
N ASN A 98 1.11 5.48 9.16
CA ASN A 98 2.01 6.61 8.98
C ASN A 98 2.28 6.82 7.49
N PHE A 99 2.04 8.03 7.01
CA PHE A 99 2.33 8.46 5.65
C PHE A 99 3.39 9.53 5.71
N MET A 100 4.61 9.19 5.28
CA MET A 100 5.75 10.07 5.25
C MET A 100 6.22 10.21 3.81
N SER A 101 6.14 11.43 3.27
CA SER A 101 6.61 11.70 1.92
C SER A 101 7.10 13.12 1.75
N GLU A 102 8.07 13.37 0.87
CA GLU A 102 8.41 14.75 0.53
C GLU A 102 7.28 15.38 -0.28
N ALA A 103 6.75 14.67 -1.28
CA ALA A 103 5.61 15.11 -2.08
C ALA A 103 4.47 14.09 -2.02
N LEU A 104 3.37 14.46 -1.35
CA LEU A 104 2.17 13.62 -1.26
C LEU A 104 1.07 14.19 -2.15
N SER A 105 0.57 13.36 -3.09
CA SER A 105 -0.53 13.66 -4.01
C SER A 105 -1.56 12.53 -4.01
N GLY A 106 -2.63 12.62 -3.23
CA GLY A 106 -3.57 11.49 -3.17
C GLY A 106 -4.97 11.79 -2.67
N ASN A 107 -5.86 10.81 -2.82
CA ASN A 107 -7.19 10.83 -2.23
C ASN A 107 -7.22 9.81 -1.08
N PHE A 108 -7.58 10.26 0.10
CA PHE A 108 -7.74 9.46 1.30
C PHE A 108 -9.20 9.49 1.72
N MET A 109 -9.88 8.36 1.62
CA MET A 109 -11.28 8.19 1.99
C MET A 109 -11.37 7.13 3.07
N SER A 110 -11.82 7.52 4.26
CA SER A 110 -12.04 6.61 5.39
C SER A 110 -13.32 6.94 6.15
N GLU A 111 -13.90 5.98 6.85
CA GLU A 111 -14.86 6.30 7.93
C GLU A 111 -14.08 6.65 9.20
N ALA A 112 -13.22 5.74 9.67
CA ALA A 112 -12.32 5.95 10.79
C ALA A 112 -10.88 6.19 10.34
N LEU A 113 -10.38 7.43 10.50
CA LEU A 113 -8.98 7.79 10.19
C LEU A 113 -8.15 7.97 11.47
N SER A 114 -7.13 7.14 11.65
CA SER A 114 -6.14 7.24 12.73
C SER A 114 -4.72 7.14 12.16
N GLY A 115 -4.21 8.23 11.59
CA GLY A 115 -2.88 8.20 10.97
C GLY A 115 -2.13 9.53 11.06
N ASN A 116 -0.81 9.44 10.95
CA ASN A 116 0.07 10.58 10.87
C ASN A 116 0.42 10.84 9.40
N PHE A 117 0.16 12.05 8.92
CA PHE A 117 0.53 12.49 7.57
C PHE A 117 1.61 13.56 7.69
N MET A 118 2.79 13.26 7.17
CA MET A 118 3.94 14.15 7.15
C MET A 118 4.42 14.31 5.71
N SER A 119 4.11 15.47 5.11
CA SER A 119 4.59 15.82 3.76
C SER A 119 4.57 17.31 3.49
N ASP A 120 5.51 17.78 2.67
CA ASP A 120 5.59 19.17 2.20
C ASP A 120 6.16 19.23 0.77
N PRO A 121 5.31 19.32 -0.28
CA PRO A 121 3.90 19.69 -0.22
C PRO A 121 2.94 18.53 0.09
N LEU A 122 1.83 18.87 0.75
CA LEU A 122 0.65 18.02 0.91
C LEU A 122 -0.46 18.48 -0.05
N SER A 123 -0.73 17.69 -1.09
CA SER A 123 -1.82 17.92 -2.05
C SER A 123 -2.75 16.70 -2.05
N GLY A 124 -4.03 16.88 -1.75
CA GLY A 124 -4.93 15.74 -1.72
C GLY A 124 -6.28 16.01 -1.08
N ASN A 125 -7.22 15.10 -1.34
CA ASN A 125 -8.53 15.13 -0.70
C ASN A 125 -8.52 14.15 0.48
N PHE A 126 -8.75 14.67 1.68
CA PHE A 126 -8.91 13.85 2.90
C PHE A 126 -10.38 13.89 3.31
N ASN A 127 -11.08 12.79 3.12
CA ASN A 127 -12.47 12.63 3.53
C ASN A 127 -12.54 11.58 4.64
N SER A 128 -12.87 12.01 5.85
CA SER A 128 -13.21 11.12 6.95
C SER A 128 -14.66 11.34 7.36
N LYS A 129 -15.47 10.26 7.35
CA LYS A 129 -16.81 10.27 7.94
C LYS A 129 -16.73 9.67 9.34
N LEU A 130 -16.53 10.53 10.34
CA LEU A 130 -16.71 10.16 11.76
C LEU A 130 -18.14 9.70 12.03
#